data_AF-A0A960NSB6-F1
#
_entry.id   AF-A0A960NSB6-F1
#
_cell.length_a   1.000
_cell.length_b   1.000
_cell.length_c   1.000
_cell.angle_alpha   90.00
_cell.angle_beta   90.00
_cell.angle_gamma   90.00
#
_symmetry.space_group_name_H-M   'P 1'
#
loop_
_entity.id
_entity.type
_entity.pdbx_description
1 polymer ?
#
loop_
_entity_poly.entity_id
_entity_poly.type
_entity_poly.pdbx_seq_one_letter_code
_entity_poly.pdbx_strand_id
1 'polypeptide(L)'
;MPATFTAQLKLDGFKFNSDARVVIEAYRGSGGLWIGYDWGCVSALRKPPTATLDGFESVEGLLFRVRVIAVHEPHQILGEADKIPFVPVGEAPTNKQPLIKTLPAELGDLVWDVNFDDETPVLRVNRSLGNWQVVAYDKAFRALVYPAVLREILTRILIVDNWTGDSEDDDWRVKWIKFAHKLAPGYDDSIFDESGKWEFIDASVLAVAREISAADCFLNHLNPNPERT
;
A
#
# COMPACT_ATOMS: atom_id res chain seq x y z
N MET A 1 -17.86 -10.14 15.86
CA MET A 1 -16.78 -10.85 16.56
C MET A 1 -15.46 -10.30 16.05
N PRO A 2 -14.47 -10.06 16.92
CA PRO A 2 -13.16 -9.56 16.51
C PRO A 2 -12.50 -10.54 15.55
N ALA A 3 -11.75 -10.02 14.57
CA ALA A 3 -11.03 -10.86 13.63
C ALA A 3 -9.92 -11.64 14.34
N THR A 4 -9.52 -12.78 13.79
CA THR A 4 -8.39 -13.58 14.28
C THR A 4 -7.38 -13.78 13.18
N PHE A 5 -6.12 -14.00 13.53
CA PHE A 5 -5.09 -14.34 12.54
C PHE A 5 -4.44 -15.71 12.83
N THR A 6 -3.80 -16.25 11.80
CA THR A 6 -2.88 -17.38 11.90
C THR A 6 -1.58 -17.00 11.21
N ALA A 7 -0.48 -17.63 11.62
CA ALA A 7 0.82 -17.45 10.98
C ALA A 7 1.58 -18.78 10.96
N GLN A 8 2.43 -18.93 9.96
CA GLN A 8 3.39 -20.03 9.88
C GLN A 8 4.79 -19.41 9.81
N LEU A 9 5.60 -19.67 10.84
CA LEU A 9 6.97 -19.17 10.92
C LEU A 9 7.93 -20.28 10.51
N LYS A 10 8.85 -19.95 9.59
CA LYS A 10 9.97 -20.81 9.22
C LYS A 10 11.25 -20.06 9.59
N LEU A 11 11.79 -20.37 10.76
CA LEU A 11 13.00 -19.73 11.28
C LEU A 11 14.26 -20.57 11.00
N ASP A 12 14.09 -21.78 10.47
CA ASP A 12 15.18 -22.66 10.06
C ASP A 12 16.08 -21.97 9.04
N GLY A 13 17.39 -22.02 9.26
CA GLY A 13 18.39 -21.37 8.40
C GLY A 13 18.82 -19.99 8.87
N PHE A 14 18.05 -19.32 9.73
CA PHE A 14 18.51 -18.15 10.46
C PHE A 14 19.21 -18.62 11.74
N LYS A 15 20.49 -18.28 11.91
CA LYS A 15 21.35 -18.75 13.02
C LYS A 15 20.99 -18.12 14.38
N PHE A 16 19.71 -18.08 14.72
CA PHE A 16 19.20 -17.55 15.98
C PHE A 16 19.45 -18.53 17.12
N ASN A 17 19.65 -18.01 18.32
CA ASN A 17 19.73 -18.84 19.52
C ASN A 17 18.39 -19.54 19.76
N SER A 18 18.43 -20.79 20.22
CA SER A 18 17.25 -21.63 20.43
C SER A 18 16.27 -21.08 21.46
N ASP A 19 16.77 -20.30 22.42
CA ASP A 19 16.01 -19.67 23.50
C ASP A 19 15.43 -18.31 23.11
N ALA A 20 15.92 -17.69 22.02
CA ALA A 20 15.48 -16.37 21.58
C ALA A 20 13.95 -16.30 21.45
N ARG A 21 13.36 -15.26 22.04
CA ARG A 21 11.90 -15.07 22.10
C ARG A 21 11.38 -14.62 20.75
N VAL A 22 10.22 -15.15 20.36
CA VAL A 22 9.55 -14.80 19.12
C VAL A 22 8.25 -14.09 19.47
N VAL A 23 8.12 -12.87 18.98
CA VAL A 23 6.93 -12.03 19.17
C VAL A 23 6.38 -11.65 17.81
N ILE A 24 5.07 -11.78 17.62
CA ILE A 24 4.36 -11.20 16.50
C ILE A 24 3.60 -9.99 17.01
N GLU A 25 3.75 -8.84 16.36
CA GLU A 25 3.05 -7.61 16.68
C GLU A 25 2.08 -7.28 15.55
N ALA A 26 0.81 -7.07 15.85
CA ALA A 26 -0.15 -6.46 14.93
C ALA A 26 -0.19 -4.95 15.17
N TYR A 27 -0.14 -4.13 14.13
CA TYR A 27 -0.14 -2.67 14.24
C TYR A 27 -0.77 -1.97 13.03
N ARG A 28 -1.18 -0.71 13.22
CA ARG A 28 -1.56 0.21 12.13
C ARG A 28 -0.66 1.43 12.13
N GLY A 29 0.23 1.52 11.13
CA GLY A 29 1.00 2.73 10.80
C GLY A 29 1.53 3.53 11.99
N SER A 30 1.52 4.86 11.87
CA SER A 30 1.96 5.83 12.88
C SER A 30 1.02 6.00 14.07
N GLY A 31 -0.09 5.25 14.13
CA GLY A 31 -1.20 5.46 15.08
C GLY A 31 -0.95 4.98 16.51
N GLY A 32 0.26 4.50 16.84
CA GLY A 32 0.64 4.12 18.21
C GLY A 32 -0.13 2.92 18.81
N LEU A 33 -1.07 2.32 18.09
CA LEU A 33 -1.76 1.11 18.51
C LEU A 33 -1.05 -0.12 17.94
N TRP A 34 -0.46 -0.91 18.84
CA TRP A 34 0.09 -2.22 18.53
C TRP A 34 -0.28 -3.25 19.60
N ILE A 35 -0.37 -4.50 19.19
CA ILE A 35 -0.68 -5.63 20.07
C ILE A 35 0.35 -6.72 19.81
N GLY A 36 1.11 -7.06 20.86
CA GLY A 36 2.10 -8.13 20.82
C GLY A 36 1.52 -9.48 21.24
N TYR A 37 1.88 -10.51 20.50
CA TYR A 37 1.53 -11.91 20.77
C TYR A 37 2.82 -12.69 21.01
N ASP A 38 2.93 -13.36 22.16
CA ASP A 38 4.07 -14.22 22.49
C ASP A 38 3.93 -15.57 21.78
N TRP A 39 4.88 -15.86 20.88
CA TRP A 39 4.93 -17.10 20.10
C TRP A 39 5.94 -18.12 20.66
N GLY A 40 6.39 -17.95 21.90
CA GLY A 40 7.40 -18.79 22.53
C GLY A 40 8.82 -18.40 22.14
N CYS A 41 9.67 -19.41 21.92
CA CYS A 41 11.06 -19.24 21.49
C CYS A 41 11.35 -20.02 20.21
N VAL A 42 12.49 -19.75 19.59
CA VAL A 42 12.91 -20.39 18.32
C VAL A 42 12.81 -21.92 18.38
N SER A 43 13.20 -22.54 19.49
CA SER A 43 13.14 -24.01 19.66
C SER A 43 11.77 -24.56 20.09
N ALA A 44 10.86 -23.72 20.54
CA ALA A 44 9.55 -24.11 21.05
C ALA A 44 8.47 -23.11 20.61
N LEU A 45 8.34 -22.93 19.30
CA LEU A 45 7.31 -22.09 18.73
C LEU A 45 5.92 -22.61 19.12
N ARG A 46 5.09 -21.71 19.66
CA ARG A 46 3.73 -22.00 20.07
C ARG A 46 2.79 -20.95 19.50
N LYS A 47 1.66 -21.40 18.96
CA LYS A 47 0.57 -20.51 18.58
C LYS A 47 -0.11 -20.01 19.87
N PRO A 48 -0.31 -18.70 20.05
CA PRO A 48 -1.06 -18.17 21.18
C PRO A 48 -2.48 -18.76 21.22
N PRO A 49 -3.06 -19.02 22.42
CA PRO A 49 -4.40 -19.57 22.55
C PRO A 49 -5.48 -18.70 21.88
N THR A 50 -5.30 -17.38 21.93
CA THR A 50 -6.18 -16.40 21.29
C THR A 50 -5.33 -15.42 20.48
N ALA A 51 -5.33 -15.61 19.16
CA ALA A 51 -4.77 -14.68 18.18
C ALA A 51 -5.87 -13.71 17.69
N THR A 52 -6.63 -13.16 18.63
CA THR A 52 -7.71 -12.18 18.38
C THR A 52 -7.12 -10.80 18.20
N LEU A 53 -7.61 -10.07 17.20
CA LEU A 53 -7.20 -8.71 16.85
C LEU A 53 -8.06 -7.68 17.60
N ASP A 54 -8.20 -7.88 18.92
CA ASP A 54 -9.03 -7.06 19.80
C ASP A 54 -8.49 -5.64 19.89
N GLY A 55 -9.28 -4.63 19.57
CA GLY A 55 -8.83 -3.23 19.52
C GLY A 55 -8.58 -2.71 18.10
N PHE A 56 -8.58 -3.59 17.08
CA PHE A 56 -8.67 -3.16 15.69
C PHE A 56 -10.13 -3.23 15.21
N GLU A 57 -10.65 -2.08 14.78
CA GLU A 57 -12.02 -1.99 14.22
C GLU A 57 -12.17 -2.69 12.87
N SER A 58 -11.05 -2.92 12.16
CA SER A 58 -10.98 -3.57 10.85
C SER A 58 -9.60 -4.20 10.64
N VAL A 59 -9.52 -5.26 9.85
CA VAL A 59 -8.24 -5.87 9.40
C VAL A 59 -7.55 -5.06 8.30
N GLU A 60 -8.24 -4.06 7.76
CA GLU A 60 -7.73 -3.24 6.68
C GLU A 60 -6.60 -2.30 7.13
N GLY A 61 -5.55 -2.23 6.32
CA GLY A 61 -4.32 -1.49 6.64
C GLY A 61 -3.54 -2.07 7.82
N LEU A 62 -3.97 -3.22 8.37
CA LEU A 62 -3.28 -3.90 9.46
C LEU A 62 -1.99 -4.54 8.92
N LEU A 63 -0.91 -4.27 9.62
CA LEU A 63 0.40 -4.83 9.37
C LEU A 63 0.82 -5.70 10.55
N PHE A 64 1.69 -6.65 10.26
CA PHE A 64 2.35 -7.48 11.22
C PHE A 64 3.85 -7.26 11.17
N ARG A 65 4.48 -7.36 12.33
CA ARG A 65 5.91 -7.43 12.51
C ARG A 65 6.24 -8.69 13.29
N VAL A 66 7.28 -9.40 12.89
CA VAL A 66 7.84 -10.51 13.64
C VAL A 66 9.19 -10.07 14.18
N ARG A 67 9.39 -10.20 15.49
CA ARG A 67 10.67 -9.93 16.17
C ARG A 67 11.20 -11.19 16.81
N VAL A 68 12.48 -11.46 16.60
CA VAL A 68 13.27 -12.45 17.33
C VAL A 68 14.18 -11.68 18.29
N ILE A 69 14.01 -11.88 19.59
CA ILE A 69 14.62 -11.06 20.64
C ILE A 69 15.53 -11.93 21.50
N ALA A 70 16.72 -11.44 21.82
CA ALA A 70 17.64 -12.16 22.70
C ALA A 70 17.05 -12.29 24.12
N VAL A 71 17.20 -13.47 24.75
CA VAL A 71 16.67 -13.70 26.10
C VAL A 71 17.46 -12.93 27.16
N HIS A 72 18.79 -12.93 27.02
CA HIS A 72 19.69 -12.32 27.99
C HIS A 72 19.90 -10.82 27.76
N GLU A 73 19.45 -10.31 26.61
CA GLU A 73 19.47 -8.90 26.26
C GLU A 73 18.11 -8.54 25.62
N PRO A 74 17.04 -8.34 26.42
CA PRO A 74 15.67 -8.17 25.89
C PRO A 74 15.46 -6.96 24.98
N HIS A 75 16.41 -6.02 24.97
CA HIS A 75 16.44 -4.86 24.08
C HIS A 75 17.11 -5.16 22.73
N GLN A 76 17.77 -6.31 22.59
CA GLN A 76 18.47 -6.72 21.40
C GLN A 76 17.52 -7.52 20.49
N ILE A 77 17.22 -6.94 19.33
CA ILE A 77 16.50 -7.61 18.24
C ILE A 77 17.53 -8.37 17.41
N LEU A 78 17.43 -9.69 17.39
CA LEU A 78 18.28 -10.59 16.61
C LEU A 78 17.80 -10.72 15.16
N GLY A 79 16.50 -10.54 14.93
CA GLY A 79 15.90 -10.56 13.60
C GLY A 79 14.54 -9.87 13.59
N GLU A 80 14.23 -9.20 12.48
CA GLU A 80 12.96 -8.52 12.27
C GLU A 80 12.45 -8.80 10.85
N ALA A 81 11.16 -9.09 10.75
CA ALA A 81 10.42 -9.01 9.49
C ALA A 81 9.25 -8.07 9.71
N ASP A 82 9.18 -6.98 8.95
CA ASP A 82 8.22 -5.89 9.17
C ASP A 82 7.34 -5.66 7.94
N LYS A 83 6.27 -4.88 8.13
CA LYS A 83 5.29 -4.48 7.10
C LYS A 83 4.62 -5.68 6.42
N ILE A 84 4.40 -6.77 7.16
CA ILE A 84 3.74 -7.99 6.66
C ILE A 84 2.22 -7.74 6.63
N PRO A 85 1.54 -7.76 5.47
CA PRO A 85 0.12 -7.47 5.41
C PRO A 85 -0.74 -8.61 5.99
N PHE A 86 -1.89 -8.27 6.57
CA PHE A 86 -2.95 -9.26 6.79
C PHE A 86 -3.45 -9.80 5.44
N VAL A 87 -3.61 -11.12 5.34
CA VAL A 87 -4.17 -11.78 4.15
C VAL A 87 -5.46 -12.51 4.56
N PRO A 88 -6.63 -12.12 4.01
CA PRO A 88 -7.87 -12.83 4.26
C PRO A 88 -7.81 -14.30 3.82
N VAL A 89 -8.52 -15.17 4.55
CA VAL A 89 -8.59 -16.60 4.22
C VAL A 89 -9.21 -16.78 2.83
N GLY A 90 -8.54 -17.53 1.96
CA GLY A 90 -8.97 -17.77 0.58
C GLY A 90 -8.36 -16.82 -0.44
N GLU A 91 -7.64 -15.79 0.01
CA GLU A 91 -6.82 -14.96 -0.87
C GLU A 91 -5.38 -15.48 -0.89
N ALA A 92 -4.80 -15.58 -2.09
CA ALA A 92 -3.38 -15.90 -2.21
C ALA A 92 -2.56 -14.67 -1.81
N PRO A 93 -1.46 -14.83 -1.04
CA PRO A 93 -0.53 -13.74 -0.79
C PRO A 93 -0.01 -13.24 -2.14
N THR A 94 -0.44 -12.05 -2.53
CA THR A 94 0.09 -11.39 -3.71
C THR A 94 1.41 -10.75 -3.32
N ASN A 95 2.51 -11.22 -3.93
CA ASN A 95 3.80 -10.51 -3.86
C ASN A 95 3.76 -9.14 -4.56
N LYS A 96 2.65 -8.78 -5.23
CA LYS A 96 2.45 -7.45 -5.79
C LYS A 96 1.88 -6.55 -4.69
N GLN A 97 2.75 -5.75 -4.09
CA GLN A 97 2.30 -4.60 -3.31
C GLN A 97 1.70 -3.56 -4.27
N PRO A 98 0.51 -3.01 -3.96
CA PRO A 98 -0.05 -1.92 -4.76
C PRO A 98 0.85 -0.68 -4.65
N LEU A 99 1.04 0.03 -5.77
CA LEU A 99 1.88 1.23 -5.81
C LEU A 99 1.30 2.39 -4.96
N ILE A 100 -0.02 2.39 -4.78
CA ILE A 100 -0.74 3.29 -3.89
C ILE A 100 -1.64 2.51 -2.92
N LYS A 101 -1.66 2.93 -1.66
CA LYS A 101 -2.63 2.43 -0.68
C LYS A 101 -3.91 3.26 -0.80
N THR A 102 -5.06 2.61 -0.69
CA THR A 102 -6.36 3.29 -0.62
C THR A 102 -6.91 3.18 0.79
N LEU A 103 -7.32 4.30 1.41
CA LEU A 103 -7.85 4.34 2.77
C LEU A 103 -9.13 5.19 2.84
N PRO A 104 -10.03 4.95 3.80
CA PRO A 104 -11.17 5.82 4.04
C PRO A 104 -10.77 7.06 4.84
N ALA A 105 -11.36 8.21 4.52
CA ALA A 105 -11.15 9.45 5.28
C ALA A 105 -12.42 10.32 5.33
N GLU A 106 -12.44 11.26 6.28
CA GLU A 106 -13.47 12.32 6.34
C GLU A 106 -13.02 13.49 5.45
N LEU A 107 -13.61 13.63 4.27
CA LEU A 107 -13.17 14.61 3.26
C LEU A 107 -14.19 15.72 2.97
N GLY A 108 -15.22 15.85 3.81
CA GLY A 108 -16.32 16.79 3.58
C GLY A 108 -17.10 16.43 2.31
N ASP A 109 -17.14 17.34 1.34
CA ASP A 109 -17.81 17.15 0.05
C ASP A 109 -16.89 16.58 -1.05
N LEU A 110 -15.58 16.42 -0.78
CA LEU A 110 -14.67 15.82 -1.75
C LEU A 110 -14.90 14.31 -1.82
N VAL A 111 -14.88 13.72 -3.02
CA VAL A 111 -15.07 12.28 -3.20
C VAL A 111 -13.78 11.52 -2.84
N TRP A 112 -12.63 12.07 -3.19
CA TRP A 112 -11.30 11.50 -2.96
C TRP A 112 -10.24 12.59 -2.99
N ASP A 113 -9.05 12.30 -2.46
CA ASP A 113 -7.82 13.08 -2.66
C ASP A 113 -6.56 12.22 -2.52
N VAL A 114 -5.39 12.80 -2.75
CA VAL A 114 -4.09 12.18 -2.42
C VAL A 114 -3.49 12.87 -1.21
N ASN A 115 -3.20 12.10 -0.17
CA ASN A 115 -2.43 12.58 0.98
C ASN A 115 -0.94 12.33 0.77
N PHE A 116 -0.11 13.35 0.97
CA PHE A 116 1.36 13.29 0.92
C PHE A 116 2.04 13.50 2.28
N ASP A 117 1.27 13.65 3.36
CA ASP A 117 1.81 13.93 4.71
C ASP A 117 2.44 12.69 5.37
N ASP A 118 2.10 11.49 4.90
CA ASP A 118 2.66 10.21 5.37
C ASP A 118 3.97 9.84 4.65
N GLU A 119 4.66 8.78 5.09
CA GLU A 119 5.90 8.27 4.45
C GLU A 119 5.75 7.97 2.95
N THR A 120 4.54 7.66 2.50
CA THR A 120 4.20 7.34 1.11
C THR A 120 2.84 7.91 0.75
N PRO A 121 2.59 8.31 -0.51
CA PRO A 121 1.29 8.84 -0.92
C PRO A 121 0.16 7.82 -0.72
N VAL A 122 -0.99 8.32 -0.26
CA VAL A 122 -2.19 7.51 0.00
C VAL A 122 -3.38 8.12 -0.75
N LEU A 123 -4.10 7.29 -1.51
CA LEU A 123 -5.40 7.66 -2.05
C LEU A 123 -6.43 7.58 -0.93
N ARG A 124 -7.05 8.70 -0.57
CA ARG A 124 -8.13 8.68 0.41
C ARG A 124 -9.46 8.75 -0.31
N VAL A 125 -10.41 7.91 0.10
CA VAL A 125 -11.78 7.90 -0.41
C VAL A 125 -12.71 8.33 0.70
N ASN A 126 -13.65 9.21 0.40
CA ASN A 126 -14.52 9.77 1.41
C ASN A 126 -15.45 8.70 2.01
N ARG A 127 -15.43 8.59 3.34
CA ARG A 127 -16.26 7.64 4.09
C ARG A 127 -17.74 7.96 4.00
N SER A 128 -18.12 9.21 3.71
CA SER A 128 -19.52 9.62 3.53
C SER A 128 -20.22 8.93 2.35
N LEU A 129 -19.46 8.35 1.41
CA LEU A 129 -19.97 7.61 0.26
C LEU A 129 -20.48 6.19 0.61
N GLY A 130 -20.42 5.79 1.88
CA GLY A 130 -20.86 4.49 2.36
C GLY A 130 -19.75 3.45 2.25
N ASN A 131 -19.97 2.38 1.47
CA ASN A 131 -18.97 1.34 1.28
C ASN A 131 -17.86 1.85 0.33
N TRP A 132 -16.88 2.54 0.90
CA TRP A 132 -15.78 3.16 0.16
C TRP A 132 -14.96 2.12 -0.62
N GLN A 133 -14.87 0.87 -0.18
CA GLN A 133 -14.18 -0.17 -0.95
C GLN A 133 -14.92 -0.41 -2.26
N VAL A 134 -16.25 -0.55 -2.24
CA VAL A 134 -17.05 -0.69 -3.48
C VAL A 134 -16.81 0.48 -4.41
N VAL A 135 -16.75 1.71 -3.89
CA VAL A 135 -16.40 2.91 -4.68
C VAL A 135 -14.99 2.80 -5.27
N ALA A 136 -13.99 2.45 -4.46
CA ALA A 136 -12.60 2.31 -4.90
C ALA A 136 -12.39 1.16 -5.91
N TYR A 137 -13.25 0.14 -5.90
CA TYR A 137 -13.26 -0.97 -6.88
C TYR A 137 -14.13 -0.71 -8.11
N ASP A 138 -14.96 0.33 -8.09
CA ASP A 138 -15.80 0.70 -9.23
C ASP A 138 -14.97 1.11 -10.45
N LYS A 139 -15.38 0.63 -11.63
CA LYS A 139 -14.63 0.85 -12.87
C LYS A 139 -14.70 2.31 -13.32
N ALA A 140 -15.84 2.98 -13.15
CA ALA A 140 -16.01 4.37 -13.54
C ALA A 140 -15.22 5.30 -12.61
N PHE A 141 -15.22 4.99 -11.31
CA PHE A 141 -14.34 5.65 -10.34
C PHE A 141 -12.88 5.53 -10.76
N ARG A 142 -12.37 4.31 -10.96
CA ARG A 142 -10.96 4.09 -11.37
C ARG A 142 -10.59 4.77 -12.67
N ALA A 143 -11.50 4.76 -13.65
CA ALA A 143 -11.30 5.41 -14.94
C ALA A 143 -11.00 6.91 -14.81
N LEU A 144 -11.61 7.59 -13.83
CA LEU A 144 -11.37 9.00 -13.57
C LEU A 144 -10.22 9.22 -12.57
N VAL A 145 -10.16 8.42 -11.51
CA VAL A 145 -9.27 8.66 -10.38
C VAL A 145 -7.84 8.23 -10.65
N TYR A 146 -7.60 7.07 -11.26
CA TYR A 146 -6.23 6.56 -11.40
C TYR A 146 -5.35 7.42 -12.32
N PRO A 147 -5.82 7.89 -13.50
CA PRO A 147 -5.05 8.84 -14.30
C PRO A 147 -4.80 10.16 -13.56
N ALA A 148 -5.78 10.65 -12.80
CA ALA A 148 -5.65 11.88 -12.02
C ALA A 148 -4.63 11.74 -10.87
N VAL A 149 -4.68 10.64 -10.12
CA VAL A 149 -3.72 10.30 -9.06
C VAL A 149 -2.30 10.20 -9.61
N LEU A 150 -2.10 9.54 -10.75
CA LEU A 150 -0.78 9.45 -11.37
C LEU A 150 -0.26 10.85 -11.75
N ARG A 151 -1.11 11.69 -12.34
CA ARG A 151 -0.76 13.09 -12.67
C ARG A 151 -0.32 13.84 -11.42
N GLU A 152 -1.12 13.79 -10.36
CA GLU A 152 -0.86 14.52 -9.11
C GLU A 152 0.45 14.07 -8.46
N ILE A 153 0.70 12.76 -8.42
CA ILE A 153 1.92 12.19 -7.86
C ILE A 153 3.15 12.58 -8.68
N LEU A 154 3.13 12.43 -10.01
CA LEU A 154 4.29 12.80 -10.83
C LEU A 154 4.53 14.32 -10.82
N THR A 155 3.47 15.13 -10.78
CA THR A 155 3.58 16.59 -10.60
C THR A 155 4.23 16.92 -9.26
N ARG A 156 3.82 16.23 -8.18
CA ARG A 156 4.44 16.42 -6.87
C ARG A 156 5.94 16.12 -6.90
N ILE A 157 6.34 15.01 -7.52
CA ILE A 157 7.74 14.59 -7.59
C ILE A 157 8.58 15.55 -8.47
N LEU A 158 8.14 15.79 -9.71
CA LEU A 158 8.97 16.41 -10.74
C LEU A 158 8.92 17.94 -10.73
N ILE A 159 7.77 18.51 -10.35
CA ILE A 159 7.51 19.95 -10.44
C ILE A 159 7.61 20.61 -9.06
N VAL A 160 6.92 20.07 -8.06
CA VAL A 160 6.86 20.68 -6.73
C VAL A 160 8.11 20.36 -5.91
N ASP A 161 8.46 19.08 -5.78
CA ASP A 161 9.63 18.65 -5.02
C ASP A 161 10.93 18.85 -5.84
N ASN A 162 10.82 19.00 -7.17
CA ASN A 162 11.95 19.08 -8.10
C ASN A 162 13.00 17.98 -7.86
N TRP A 163 12.54 16.76 -7.63
CA TRP A 163 13.38 15.63 -7.21
C TRP A 163 14.33 15.17 -8.32
N THR A 164 15.59 14.87 -7.97
CA THR A 164 16.70 14.66 -8.92
C THR A 164 17.21 13.23 -9.06
N GLY A 165 16.69 12.26 -8.29
CA GLY A 165 17.13 10.86 -8.43
C GLY A 165 18.01 10.30 -7.31
N ASP A 166 18.50 11.13 -6.38
CA ASP A 166 19.56 10.74 -5.43
C ASP A 166 19.06 9.96 -4.19
N SER A 167 17.95 9.21 -4.30
CA SER A 167 17.30 8.52 -3.16
C SER A 167 17.43 7.00 -3.23
N GLU A 168 17.25 6.35 -2.07
CA GLU A 168 17.30 4.89 -1.96
C GLU A 168 16.20 4.21 -2.80
N ASP A 169 16.46 2.96 -3.21
CA ASP A 169 15.54 2.18 -4.05
C ASP A 169 14.13 1.96 -3.44
N ASP A 170 14.00 2.08 -2.12
CA ASP A 170 12.72 1.93 -1.40
C ASP A 170 11.89 3.22 -1.32
N ASP A 171 12.44 4.38 -1.73
CA ASP A 171 11.73 5.66 -1.78
C ASP A 171 10.51 5.54 -2.72
N TRP A 172 9.35 6.04 -2.26
CA TRP A 172 8.14 6.02 -3.07
C TRP A 172 8.33 6.77 -4.39
N ARG A 173 9.09 7.87 -4.41
CA ARG A 173 9.36 8.65 -5.63
C ARG A 173 10.04 7.79 -6.68
N VAL A 174 11.07 7.03 -6.28
CA VAL A 174 11.78 6.09 -7.14
C VAL A 174 10.82 5.05 -7.72
N LYS A 175 9.92 4.49 -6.91
CA LYS A 175 8.92 3.50 -7.35
C LYS A 175 7.95 4.07 -8.38
N TRP A 176 7.47 5.30 -8.18
CA TRP A 176 6.55 5.97 -9.10
C TRP A 176 7.22 6.37 -10.41
N ILE A 177 8.46 6.87 -10.37
CA ILE A 177 9.24 7.18 -11.57
C ILE A 177 9.53 5.89 -12.36
N LYS A 178 9.97 4.82 -11.70
CA LYS A 178 10.16 3.50 -12.35
C LYS A 178 8.85 2.97 -12.98
N PHE A 179 7.70 3.23 -12.36
CA PHE A 179 6.41 2.85 -12.93
C PHE A 179 6.05 3.70 -14.16
N ALA A 180 6.22 5.02 -14.08
CA ALA A 180 6.00 5.94 -15.20
C ALA A 180 6.88 5.61 -16.42
N HIS A 181 8.16 5.30 -16.21
CA HIS A 181 9.07 4.86 -17.30
C HIS A 181 8.64 3.58 -18.00
N LYS A 182 7.98 2.65 -17.28
CA LYS A 182 7.43 1.44 -17.91
C LYS A 182 6.24 1.75 -18.82
N LEU A 183 5.48 2.81 -18.49
CA LEU A 183 4.31 3.24 -19.24
C LEU A 183 4.68 4.08 -20.47
N ALA A 184 5.70 4.93 -20.33
CA ALA A 184 6.20 5.81 -21.37
C ALA A 184 7.68 5.53 -21.67
N PRO A 185 8.02 4.34 -22.24
CA PRO A 185 9.40 4.01 -22.58
C PRO A 185 9.89 4.93 -23.71
N GLY A 186 10.87 5.79 -23.42
CA GLY A 186 11.42 6.75 -24.39
C GLY A 186 11.69 8.15 -23.82
N TYR A 187 11.25 8.39 -22.58
CA TYR A 187 11.54 9.60 -21.83
C TYR A 187 12.79 9.33 -20.95
N ASP A 188 13.81 10.19 -20.99
CA ASP A 188 15.06 10.06 -20.22
C ASP A 188 15.16 11.19 -19.17
N ASP A 189 15.35 10.81 -17.90
CA ASP A 189 15.41 11.70 -16.73
C ASP A 189 16.53 12.76 -16.83
N SER A 190 17.58 12.50 -17.63
CA SER A 190 18.75 13.38 -17.74
C SER A 190 18.54 14.62 -18.61
N ILE A 191 17.37 14.80 -19.24
CA ILE A 191 17.16 15.80 -20.30
C ILE A 191 15.96 16.73 -20.05
N PHE A 192 15.19 16.55 -18.97
CA PHE A 192 13.97 17.34 -18.80
C PHE A 192 14.24 18.76 -18.31
N ASP A 193 14.08 19.74 -19.21
CA ASP A 193 13.61 21.06 -18.81
C ASP A 193 12.16 20.97 -18.28
N GLU A 194 11.61 22.08 -17.80
CA GLU A 194 10.26 22.08 -17.24
C GLU A 194 9.20 21.56 -18.22
N SER A 195 9.33 21.87 -19.51
CA SER A 195 8.42 21.40 -20.56
C SER A 195 8.49 19.88 -20.72
N GLY A 196 9.70 19.33 -20.76
CA GLY A 196 9.92 17.88 -20.85
C GLY A 196 9.33 17.11 -19.68
N LYS A 197 9.34 17.69 -18.46
CA LYS A 197 8.69 17.07 -17.29
C LYS A 197 7.17 16.96 -17.49
N TRP A 198 6.53 18.02 -17.99
CA TRP A 198 5.09 18.00 -18.27
C TRP A 198 4.73 17.02 -19.38
N GLU A 199 5.51 16.95 -20.45
CA GLU A 199 5.32 15.98 -21.53
C GLU A 199 5.41 14.53 -21.01
N PHE A 200 6.39 14.24 -20.13
CA PHE A 200 6.53 12.93 -19.51
C PHE A 200 5.34 12.58 -18.59
N ILE A 201 4.85 13.54 -17.80
CA ILE A 201 3.66 13.38 -16.96
C ILE A 201 2.45 13.03 -17.83
N ASP A 202 2.19 13.82 -18.87
CA ASP A 202 1.02 13.61 -19.73
C ASP A 202 1.11 12.31 -20.54
N ALA A 203 2.30 11.94 -21.03
CA ALA A 203 2.52 10.67 -21.71
C ALA A 203 2.22 9.48 -20.79
N SER A 204 2.69 9.52 -19.54
CA SER A 204 2.47 8.47 -18.54
C SER A 204 1.00 8.37 -18.14
N VAL A 205 0.31 9.51 -17.95
CA VAL A 205 -1.12 9.56 -17.64
C VAL A 205 -1.96 9.01 -18.80
N LEU A 206 -1.64 9.38 -20.04
CA LEU A 206 -2.32 8.86 -21.22
C LEU A 206 -2.12 7.35 -21.38
N ALA A 207 -0.90 6.85 -21.10
CA ALA A 207 -0.61 5.42 -21.16
C ALA A 207 -1.44 4.62 -20.13
N VAL A 208 -1.51 5.06 -18.87
CA VAL A 208 -2.38 4.42 -17.86
C VAL A 208 -3.85 4.50 -18.22
N ALA A 209 -4.32 5.66 -18.71
CA ALA A 209 -5.71 5.82 -19.12
C ALA A 209 -6.09 4.84 -20.25
N ARG A 210 -5.15 4.56 -21.17
CA ARG A 210 -5.32 3.53 -22.22
C ARG A 210 -5.32 2.12 -21.64
N GLU A 211 -4.38 1.80 -20.75
CA GLU A 211 -4.27 0.48 -20.12
C GLU A 211 -5.55 0.07 -19.39
N ILE A 212 -6.21 1.02 -18.71
CA ILE A 212 -7.46 0.77 -17.98
C ILE A 212 -8.72 1.02 -18.83
N SER A 213 -8.57 1.34 -20.12
CA SER A 213 -9.66 1.72 -21.03
C SER A 213 -10.59 2.78 -20.41
N ALA A 214 -10.01 3.83 -19.84
CA ALA A 214 -10.69 4.79 -18.98
C ALA A 214 -11.94 5.41 -19.64
N ALA A 215 -11.80 5.92 -20.87
CA ALA A 215 -12.91 6.53 -21.60
C ALA A 215 -14.06 5.56 -21.84
N ASP A 216 -13.77 4.35 -22.33
CA ASP A 216 -14.79 3.33 -22.59
C ASP A 216 -15.46 2.84 -21.31
N CYS A 217 -14.68 2.64 -20.23
CA CYS A 217 -15.23 2.27 -18.92
C CYS A 217 -16.20 3.32 -18.40
N PHE A 218 -15.86 4.61 -18.53
CA PHE A 218 -16.73 5.69 -18.08
C PHE A 218 -17.96 5.85 -18.98
N LEU A 219 -17.82 5.74 -20.31
CA LEU A 219 -18.94 5.77 -21.25
C LEU A 219 -19.96 4.65 -20.98
N ASN A 220 -19.48 3.43 -20.70
CA ASN A 220 -20.35 2.30 -20.35
C ASN A 220 -21.10 2.51 -19.02
N HIS A 221 -20.50 3.23 -18.08
CA HIS A 221 -21.17 3.58 -16.83
C HIS A 221 -22.30 4.60 -17.04
N LEU A 222 -22.08 5.60 -17.92
CA LEU A 222 -23.11 6.58 -18.27
C LEU A 222 -24.24 5.97 -19.11
N ASN A 223 -23.95 4.96 -19.92
CA ASN A 223 -24.90 4.31 -20.83
C ASN A 223 -25.00 2.79 -20.57
N PRO A 224 -25.62 2.35 -19.47
CA PRO A 224 -25.71 0.93 -19.13
C PRO A 224 -26.60 0.12 -20.10
N ASN A 225 -27.28 0.75 -21.06
CA ASN A 225 -28.16 0.11 -22.04
C ASN A 225 -28.08 0.81 -23.42
N PRO A 226 -27.09 0.49 -24.27
CA PRO A 226 -26.94 1.14 -25.57
C PRO A 226 -28.00 0.74 -26.62
N GLU A 227 -28.79 -0.32 -26.40
CA GLU A 227 -29.81 -0.82 -27.34
C GLU A 227 -31.23 -0.23 -27.17
N ARG A 228 -31.40 0.85 -26.38
CA ARG A 228 -32.73 1.47 -26.14
C ARG A 228 -32.86 2.92 -26.66
N THR A 229 -32.00 3.35 -27.56
CA THR A 229 -32.07 4.66 -28.23
C THR A 229 -32.07 4.51 -29.73
#